data_AF-A0A2N6LG68-F1
#
_entry.id   AF-A0A2N6LG68-F1
#
_cell.length_a   1.000
_cell.length_b   1.000
_cell.length_c   1.000
_cell.angle_alpha   90.00
_cell.angle_beta   90.00
_cell.angle_gamma   90.00
#
_symmetry.space_group_name_H-M   'P 1'
#
loop_
_entity.id
_entity.type
_entity.pdbx_description
1 polymer ?
#
loop_
_entity_poly.entity_id
_entity_poly.type
_entity_poly.pdbx_seq_one_letter_code
_entity_poly.pdbx_strand_id
1 'polypeptide(L)'
;YKERQNTRYRDTVNERRQRENRIEIDLTNSLRFAYTTLTQAKNGEEPNWMDVSCSIALATGRRMAEVHLSAKFEQVGDYAVNFTGQLKGKDRKVRVGDKKIAKRDVVFTIPTLLPAELVCVGLQWLGESGKRFSPDEDPERVNRRFSKTLNQACKQWDIFPEDERTYHKFRAAYLRACIVNDGNVDPYDFTDYAKEILGDDDEFLINFPVPTLVV
;
A
#
# COMPACT_ATOMS: atom_id res chain seq x y z
N TYR A 1 18.43 6.53 25.79
CA TYR A 1 18.05 7.35 24.61
C TYR A 1 17.04 6.61 23.72
N LYS A 2 17.36 5.42 23.20
CA LYS A 2 16.42 4.58 22.42
C LYS A 2 15.11 4.24 23.15
N GLU A 3 15.16 3.94 24.46
CA GLU A 3 13.95 3.66 25.25
C GLU A 3 13.01 4.86 25.34
N ARG A 4 13.51 6.07 25.63
CA ARG A 4 12.70 7.29 25.66
C ARG A 4 12.07 7.63 24.30
N GLN A 5 12.76 7.31 23.20
CA GLN A 5 12.25 7.48 21.84
C GLN A 5 11.13 6.48 21.53
N ASN A 6 11.28 5.22 21.96
CA ASN A 6 10.24 4.20 21.82
C ASN A 6 9.01 4.48 22.69
N THR A 7 9.18 4.98 23.91
CA THR A 7 8.06 5.38 24.78
C THR A 7 7.27 6.53 24.15
N ARG A 8 7.94 7.61 23.72
CA ARG A 8 7.29 8.72 23.02
C ARG A 8 6.54 8.27 21.75
N TYR A 9 7.15 7.37 20.96
CA TYR A 9 6.50 6.83 19.77
C TYR A 9 5.22 6.05 20.12
N ARG A 10 5.27 5.20 21.15
CA ARG A 10 4.10 4.46 21.63
C ARG A 10 3.01 5.39 22.15
N ASP A 11 3.38 6.44 22.86
CA ASP A 11 2.43 7.42 23.40
C ASP A 11 1.73 8.18 22.27
N THR A 12 2.45 8.65 21.25
CA THR A 12 1.86 9.29 20.07
C THR A 12 0.94 8.35 19.28
N VAL A 13 1.31 7.07 19.16
CA VAL A 13 0.45 6.06 18.52
C VAL A 13 -0.83 5.83 19.35
N ASN A 14 -0.71 5.75 20.67
CA ASN A 14 -1.85 5.56 21.58
C ASN A 14 -2.80 6.78 21.58
N GLU A 15 -2.27 8.00 21.53
CA GLU A 15 -3.05 9.22 21.42
C GLU A 15 -3.85 9.26 20.11
N ARG A 16 -3.19 8.97 18.97
CA ARG A 16 -3.86 8.88 17.66
C ARG A 16 -4.93 7.78 17.58
N ARG A 17 -4.88 6.75 18.42
CA ARG A 17 -5.88 5.68 18.46
C ARG A 17 -7.20 6.10 19.12
N GLN A 18 -7.19 7.20 19.89
CA GLN A 18 -8.39 7.66 20.57
C GLN A 18 -9.51 7.97 19.57
N ARG A 19 -10.75 7.64 19.94
CA ARG A 19 -11.93 7.79 19.08
C ARG A 19 -12.12 9.23 18.59
N GLU A 20 -11.70 10.18 19.42
CA GLU A 20 -11.77 11.63 19.18
C GLU A 20 -10.81 12.09 18.06
N ASN A 21 -9.75 11.32 17.79
CA ASN A 21 -8.71 11.63 16.79
C ASN A 21 -8.93 10.90 15.45
N ARG A 22 -10.14 10.39 15.24
CA ARG A 22 -10.57 9.69 14.01
C ARG A 22 -11.00 10.71 12.97
N ILE A 23 -10.57 10.54 11.72
CA ILE A 23 -10.79 11.51 10.63
C ILE A 23 -11.68 10.88 9.57
N GLU A 24 -12.71 11.53 9.05
CA GLU A 24 -13.46 10.93 7.95
C GLU A 24 -12.66 11.01 6.64
N ILE A 25 -12.59 9.92 5.86
CA ILE A 25 -11.93 9.92 4.55
C ILE A 25 -12.93 9.43 3.50
N ASP A 26 -13.13 10.22 2.46
CA ASP A 26 -13.82 9.82 1.23
C ASP A 26 -12.77 9.57 0.15
N LEU A 27 -12.70 8.33 -0.35
CA LEU A 27 -11.74 7.96 -1.38
C LEU A 27 -12.30 8.08 -2.81
N THR A 28 -13.55 8.49 -2.98
CA THR A 28 -14.26 8.51 -4.28
C THR A 28 -13.46 9.25 -5.34
N ASN A 29 -13.01 10.47 -5.06
CA ASN A 29 -12.25 11.28 -6.01
C ASN A 29 -10.87 10.68 -6.30
N SER A 30 -10.19 10.20 -5.26
CA SER A 30 -8.88 9.55 -5.38
C SER A 30 -8.95 8.25 -6.20
N LEU A 31 -10.00 7.45 -6.03
CA LEU A 31 -10.23 6.21 -6.79
C LEU A 31 -10.60 6.50 -8.25
N ARG A 32 -11.44 7.50 -8.51
CA ARG A 32 -11.74 7.95 -9.89
C ARG A 32 -10.51 8.47 -10.61
N PHE A 33 -9.69 9.27 -9.91
CA PHE A 33 -8.42 9.74 -10.43
C PHE A 33 -7.49 8.57 -10.76
N ALA A 34 -7.30 7.65 -9.81
CA ALA A 34 -6.47 6.47 -10.01
C ALA A 34 -6.96 5.58 -11.16
N TYR A 35 -8.27 5.34 -11.26
CA TYR A 35 -8.87 4.59 -12.36
C TYR A 35 -8.56 5.24 -13.71
N THR A 36 -8.73 6.56 -13.80
CA THR A 36 -8.46 7.33 -15.02
C THR A 36 -6.98 7.22 -15.40
N THR A 37 -6.08 7.47 -14.46
CA THR A 37 -4.63 7.38 -14.69
C THR A 37 -4.18 6.00 -15.16
N LEU A 38 -4.68 4.92 -14.55
CA LEU A 38 -4.32 3.57 -14.98
C LEU A 38 -4.95 3.19 -16.32
N THR A 39 -6.14 3.73 -16.63
CA THR A 39 -6.77 3.56 -17.95
C THR A 39 -5.96 4.25 -19.03
N GLN A 40 -5.44 5.46 -18.77
CA GLN A 40 -4.54 6.15 -19.70
C GLN A 40 -3.28 5.32 -19.98
N ALA A 41 -2.65 4.77 -18.94
CA ALA A 41 -1.50 3.88 -19.10
C ALA A 41 -1.85 2.64 -19.95
N LYS A 42 -3.02 2.04 -19.73
CA LYS A 42 -3.52 0.90 -20.53
C LYS A 42 -3.75 1.26 -22.00
N ASN A 43 -4.22 2.47 -22.27
CA ASN A 43 -4.49 2.95 -23.63
C ASN A 43 -3.23 3.40 -24.38
N GLY A 44 -2.03 3.27 -23.79
CA GLY A 44 -0.77 3.68 -24.40
C GLY A 44 -0.55 5.19 -24.38
N GLU A 45 -1.28 5.92 -23.54
CA GLU A 45 -0.99 7.34 -23.27
C GLU A 45 0.23 7.47 -22.34
N GLU A 46 0.70 8.70 -22.14
CA GLU A 46 1.83 9.01 -21.26
C GLU A 46 1.35 9.74 -19.99
N PRO A 47 0.64 9.08 -19.07
CA PRO A 47 0.27 9.70 -17.81
C PRO A 47 1.53 10.02 -16.99
N ASN A 48 1.37 10.94 -16.03
CA ASN A 48 2.43 11.22 -15.09
C ASN A 48 2.75 9.99 -14.23
N TRP A 49 4.00 9.52 -14.29
CA TRP A 49 4.43 8.30 -13.60
C TRP A 49 4.25 8.34 -12.07
N MET A 50 4.26 9.54 -11.47
CA MET A 50 4.01 9.71 -10.04
C MET A 50 2.58 9.34 -9.71
N ASP A 51 1.64 9.70 -10.57
CA ASP A 51 0.22 9.40 -10.39
C ASP A 51 -0.05 7.92 -10.62
N VAL A 52 0.62 7.28 -11.59
CA VAL A 52 0.57 5.81 -11.77
C VAL A 52 1.07 5.09 -10.52
N SER A 53 2.19 5.54 -9.94
CA SER A 53 2.74 4.98 -8.69
C SER A 53 1.78 5.12 -7.52
N CYS A 54 1.24 6.32 -7.30
CA CYS A 54 0.25 6.58 -6.26
C CYS A 54 -1.04 5.76 -6.46
N SER A 55 -1.49 5.61 -7.71
CA SER A 55 -2.66 4.80 -8.08
C SER A 55 -2.47 3.34 -7.69
N ILE A 56 -1.32 2.75 -8.00
CA ILE A 56 -1.00 1.36 -7.63
C ILE A 56 -0.91 1.22 -6.11
N ALA A 57 -0.29 2.17 -5.43
CA ALA A 57 -0.19 2.16 -3.96
C ALA A 57 -1.57 2.25 -3.29
N LEU A 58 -2.46 3.10 -3.79
CA LEU A 58 -3.85 3.18 -3.32
C LEU A 58 -4.61 1.88 -3.59
N ALA A 59 -4.48 1.32 -4.79
CA ALA A 59 -5.24 0.15 -5.21
C ALA A 59 -4.81 -1.16 -4.52
N THR A 60 -3.58 -1.25 -4.01
CA THR A 60 -2.98 -2.53 -3.51
C THR A 60 -2.40 -2.44 -2.10
N GLY A 61 -2.29 -1.22 -1.57
CA GLY A 61 -1.62 -0.92 -0.31
C GLY A 61 -0.14 -1.31 -0.28
N ARG A 62 0.51 -1.61 -1.41
CA ARG A 62 1.94 -2.00 -1.42
C ARG A 62 2.83 -0.81 -1.08
N ARG A 63 3.98 -1.09 -0.46
CA ARG A 63 4.96 -0.07 -0.06
C ARG A 63 5.64 0.51 -1.29
N MET A 64 6.14 1.74 -1.19
CA MET A 64 6.92 2.40 -2.27
C MET A 64 8.05 1.51 -2.79
N ALA A 65 8.82 0.93 -1.85
CA ALA A 65 9.89 0.00 -2.18
C ALA A 65 9.38 -1.25 -2.91
N GLU A 66 8.18 -1.74 -2.61
CA GLU A 66 7.62 -2.89 -3.33
C GLU A 66 7.22 -2.49 -4.75
N VAL A 67 6.44 -1.41 -4.90
CA VAL A 67 5.98 -0.91 -6.22
C VAL A 67 7.17 -0.64 -7.16
N HIS A 68 8.21 0.02 -6.67
CA HIS A 68 9.34 0.45 -7.49
C HIS A 68 10.53 -0.53 -7.57
N LEU A 69 10.42 -1.74 -7.01
CA LEU A 69 11.53 -2.71 -6.99
C LEU A 69 11.05 -4.16 -7.13
N SER A 70 10.25 -4.64 -6.17
CA SER A 70 10.11 -6.08 -5.94
C SER A 70 8.74 -6.66 -6.30
N ALA A 71 7.71 -5.83 -6.37
CA ALA A 71 6.35 -6.29 -6.59
C ALA A 71 6.21 -7.05 -7.91
N LYS A 72 5.52 -8.17 -7.87
CA LYS A 72 4.94 -8.79 -9.06
C LYS A 72 3.47 -9.05 -8.77
N PHE A 73 2.62 -8.69 -9.72
CA PHE A 73 1.19 -8.93 -9.67
C PHE A 73 0.82 -9.88 -10.79
N GLU A 74 0.02 -10.89 -10.46
CA GLU A 74 -0.61 -11.78 -11.41
C GLU A 74 -2.11 -11.73 -11.16
N GLN A 75 -2.88 -11.40 -12.19
CA GLN A 75 -4.33 -11.28 -12.08
C GLN A 75 -4.97 -12.66 -11.81
N VAL A 76 -5.81 -12.75 -10.79
CA VAL A 76 -6.55 -13.98 -10.45
C VAL A 76 -8.06 -13.78 -10.37
N GLY A 77 -8.54 -12.55 -10.51
CA GLY A 77 -9.95 -12.20 -10.61
C GLY A 77 -10.12 -10.77 -11.10
N ASP A 78 -11.35 -10.27 -11.09
CA ASP A 78 -11.65 -8.89 -11.56
C ASP A 78 -11.05 -7.84 -10.62
N TYR A 79 -11.01 -8.12 -9.32
CA TYR A 79 -10.52 -7.22 -8.27
C TYR A 79 -9.57 -7.94 -7.28
N ALA A 80 -8.79 -8.90 -7.78
CA ALA A 80 -7.81 -9.63 -6.98
C ALA A 80 -6.55 -9.98 -7.78
N VAL A 81 -5.41 -9.90 -7.10
CA VAL A 81 -4.09 -10.28 -7.66
C VAL A 81 -3.32 -11.17 -6.70
N ASN A 82 -2.56 -12.11 -7.25
CA ASN A 82 -1.47 -12.74 -6.53
C ASN A 82 -0.29 -11.77 -6.45
N PHE A 83 0.22 -11.53 -5.23
CA PHE A 83 1.36 -10.67 -4.98
C PHE A 83 2.57 -11.48 -4.51
N THR A 84 3.74 -11.12 -5.05
CA THR A 84 5.06 -11.53 -4.54
C THR A 84 5.99 -10.32 -4.42
N GLY A 85 7.06 -10.45 -3.63
CA GLY A 85 8.06 -9.40 -3.46
C GLY A 85 7.95 -8.59 -2.17
N GLN A 86 7.35 -9.15 -1.10
CA GLN A 86 7.29 -8.49 0.21
C GLN A 86 8.70 -8.17 0.73
N LEU A 87 8.98 -6.90 1.09
CA LEU A 87 10.34 -6.47 1.47
C LEU A 87 10.59 -6.42 2.98
N LYS A 88 9.56 -6.16 3.80
CA LYS A 88 9.74 -6.11 5.26
C LYS A 88 9.81 -7.53 5.80
N GLY A 89 10.97 -7.89 6.38
CA GLY A 89 11.28 -9.23 6.86
C GLY A 89 12.25 -10.02 5.97
N LYS A 90 13.24 -9.34 5.35
CA LYS A 90 14.26 -9.94 4.46
C LYS A 90 14.88 -11.26 4.98
N ASP A 91 15.10 -11.38 6.29
CA ASP A 91 15.66 -12.59 6.92
C ASP A 91 14.60 -13.53 7.51
N ARG A 92 13.32 -13.12 7.52
CA ARG A 92 12.23 -13.98 7.97
C ARG A 92 11.91 -14.98 6.86
N LYS A 93 12.14 -16.25 7.16
CA LYS A 93 11.56 -17.35 6.39
C LYS A 93 10.19 -17.66 6.97
N VAL A 94 9.17 -17.69 6.12
CA VAL A 94 7.83 -18.13 6.50
C VAL A 94 7.72 -19.62 6.18
N ARG A 95 7.05 -20.37 7.06
CA ARG A 95 6.78 -21.78 6.82
C ARG A 95 5.53 -21.89 5.96
N VAL A 96 5.69 -22.43 4.75
CA VAL A 96 4.59 -22.73 3.83
C VAL A 96 4.58 -24.24 3.67
N GLY A 97 3.63 -24.92 4.33
CA GLY A 97 3.65 -26.36 4.52
C GLY A 97 4.90 -26.83 5.28
N ASP A 98 5.72 -27.67 4.67
CA ASP A 98 6.97 -28.17 5.27
C ASP A 98 8.23 -27.40 4.85
N LYS A 99 8.09 -26.38 4.00
CA LYS A 99 9.24 -25.62 3.47
C LYS A 99 9.35 -24.24 4.12
N LYS A 100 10.59 -23.82 4.39
CA LYS A 100 10.93 -22.46 4.84
C LYS A 100 11.29 -21.62 3.62
N ILE A 101 10.39 -20.74 3.22
CA ILE A 101 10.51 -19.89 2.02
C ILE A 101 10.85 -18.47 2.47
N ALA A 102 11.71 -17.75 1.75
CA ALA A 102 11.99 -16.35 2.07
C ALA A 102 10.69 -15.55 1.93
N LYS A 103 10.40 -14.64 2.86
CA LYS A 103 9.14 -13.87 2.84
C LYS A 103 8.91 -13.11 1.51
N ARG A 104 10.00 -12.76 0.82
CA ARG A 104 9.98 -12.15 -0.51
C ARG A 104 9.38 -13.05 -1.60
N ASP A 105 9.54 -14.36 -1.47
CA ASP A 105 9.12 -15.36 -2.46
C ASP A 105 7.76 -15.99 -2.12
N VAL A 106 7.17 -15.61 -0.98
CA VAL A 106 5.83 -16.04 -0.62
C VAL A 106 4.83 -15.35 -1.53
N VAL A 107 4.00 -16.15 -2.20
CA VAL A 107 2.84 -15.70 -2.97
C VAL A 107 1.64 -15.67 -2.04
N PHE A 108 0.89 -14.58 -2.05
CA PHE A 108 -0.42 -14.51 -1.41
C PHE A 108 -1.36 -13.63 -2.22
N THR A 109 -2.65 -13.94 -2.19
CA THR A 109 -3.68 -13.18 -2.89
C THR A 109 -4.07 -11.96 -2.09
N ILE A 110 -4.24 -10.82 -2.76
CA ILE A 110 -4.73 -9.58 -2.16
C ILE A 110 -5.89 -9.02 -2.99
N PRO A 111 -6.89 -8.39 -2.34
CA PRO A 111 -7.92 -7.64 -3.06
C PRO A 111 -7.33 -6.36 -3.64
N THR A 112 -7.95 -5.84 -4.70
CA THR A 112 -7.61 -4.54 -5.30
C THR A 112 -8.82 -3.61 -5.29
N LEU A 113 -8.61 -2.32 -5.04
CA LEU A 113 -9.70 -1.33 -5.07
C LEU A 113 -10.11 -0.90 -6.48
N LEU A 114 -9.28 -1.25 -7.47
CA LEU A 114 -9.50 -1.00 -8.89
C LEU A 114 -9.40 -2.34 -9.64
N PRO A 115 -9.90 -2.42 -10.89
CA PRO A 115 -9.77 -3.63 -11.69
C PRO A 115 -8.33 -4.15 -11.71
N ALA A 116 -8.15 -5.43 -11.41
CA ALA A 116 -6.86 -6.08 -11.25
C ALA A 116 -6.00 -5.97 -12.51
N GLU A 117 -6.62 -6.02 -13.69
CA GLU A 117 -5.98 -5.78 -14.98
C GLU A 117 -5.27 -4.42 -15.01
N LEU A 118 -5.95 -3.33 -14.62
CA LEU A 118 -5.39 -1.98 -14.61
C LEU A 118 -4.20 -1.86 -13.67
N VAL A 119 -4.26 -2.52 -12.52
CA VAL A 119 -3.15 -2.56 -11.55
C VAL A 119 -1.93 -3.27 -12.13
N CYS A 120 -2.13 -4.42 -12.79
CA CYS A 120 -1.05 -5.17 -13.42
C CYS A 120 -0.41 -4.37 -14.56
N VAL A 121 -1.23 -3.79 -15.43
CA VAL A 121 -0.77 -2.93 -16.54
C VAL A 121 -0.04 -1.69 -16.03
N GLY A 122 -0.55 -1.01 -15.00
CA GLY A 122 0.13 0.13 -14.41
C GLY A 122 1.52 -0.23 -13.86
N LEU A 123 1.65 -1.38 -13.21
CA LEU A 123 2.94 -1.85 -12.69
C LEU A 123 3.92 -2.16 -13.81
N GLN A 124 3.46 -2.75 -14.92
CA GLN A 124 4.25 -2.99 -16.11
C GLN A 124 4.70 -1.66 -16.75
N TRP A 125 3.78 -0.74 -16.97
CA TRP A 125 4.03 0.59 -17.55
C TRP A 125 5.08 1.37 -16.74
N LEU A 126 5.06 1.30 -15.40
CA LEU A 126 6.11 1.90 -14.56
C LEU A 126 7.50 1.29 -14.82
N GLY A 127 7.56 -0.01 -15.08
CA GLY A 127 8.80 -0.70 -15.42
C GLY A 127 9.35 -0.22 -16.77
N GLU A 128 8.48 -0.22 -17.79
CA GLU A 128 8.81 0.23 -19.16
C GLU A 128 9.21 1.72 -19.19
N SER A 129 8.60 2.55 -18.35
CA SER A 129 8.93 3.97 -18.17
C SER A 129 10.23 4.23 -17.38
N GLY A 130 10.98 3.18 -17.03
CA GLY A 130 12.24 3.29 -16.27
C GLY A 130 12.05 3.78 -14.84
N LYS A 131 10.87 3.58 -14.25
CA LYS A 131 10.54 3.99 -12.88
C LYS A 131 10.56 2.83 -11.90
N ARG A 132 11.07 1.67 -12.29
CA ARG A 132 11.34 0.54 -11.40
C ARG A 132 12.81 0.14 -11.48
N PHE A 133 13.39 -0.18 -10.34
CA PHE A 133 14.73 -0.75 -10.27
C PHE A 133 14.69 -2.27 -10.47
N SER A 134 15.85 -2.86 -10.76
CA SER A 134 16.00 -4.32 -10.78
C SER A 134 15.62 -4.91 -9.41
N PRO A 135 14.94 -6.07 -9.36
CA PRO A 135 14.60 -6.71 -8.09
C PRO A 135 15.79 -6.94 -7.15
N ASP A 136 17.01 -7.11 -7.69
CA ASP A 136 18.21 -7.39 -6.90
C ASP A 136 18.88 -6.13 -6.31
N GLU A 137 18.35 -4.95 -6.61
CA GLU A 137 18.86 -3.68 -6.09
C GLU A 137 18.52 -3.47 -4.61
N ASP A 138 19.27 -2.56 -3.99
CA ASP A 138 19.05 -2.15 -2.61
C ASP A 138 17.72 -1.37 -2.46
N PRO A 139 16.76 -1.84 -1.63
CA PRO A 139 15.52 -1.11 -1.37
C PRO A 139 15.71 0.32 -0.85
N GLU A 140 16.82 0.63 -0.15
CA GLU A 140 17.07 2.00 0.31
C GLU A 140 17.31 2.96 -0.86
N ARG A 141 17.75 2.44 -2.01
CA ARG A 141 17.87 3.22 -3.25
C ARG A 141 16.52 3.76 -3.73
N VAL A 142 15.44 2.99 -3.56
CA VAL A 142 14.07 3.45 -3.87
C VAL A 142 13.76 4.70 -3.04
N ASN A 143 13.98 4.63 -1.73
CA ASN A 143 13.71 5.75 -0.83
C ASN A 143 14.56 6.96 -1.18
N ARG A 144 15.87 6.78 -1.43
CA ARG A 144 16.75 7.89 -1.84
C ARG A 144 16.32 8.52 -3.16
N ARG A 145 15.84 7.73 -4.12
CA ARG A 145 15.49 8.22 -5.46
C ARG A 145 14.12 8.89 -5.51
N PHE A 146 13.10 8.27 -4.93
CA PHE A 146 11.71 8.63 -5.21
C PHE A 146 10.98 9.25 -4.02
N SER A 147 11.43 9.09 -2.78
CA SER A 147 10.65 9.49 -1.60
C SER A 147 10.26 10.95 -1.59
N LYS A 148 11.20 11.87 -1.86
CA LYS A 148 10.93 13.32 -1.87
C LYS A 148 9.89 13.68 -2.93
N THR A 149 10.09 13.17 -4.14
CA THR A 149 9.23 13.47 -5.29
C THR A 149 7.83 12.89 -5.12
N LEU A 150 7.73 11.63 -4.70
CA LEU A 150 6.43 10.98 -4.48
C LEU A 150 5.69 11.57 -3.28
N ASN A 151 6.35 11.89 -2.17
CA ASN A 151 5.69 12.57 -1.05
C ASN A 151 5.16 13.95 -1.44
N GLN A 152 5.84 14.68 -2.34
CA GLN A 152 5.30 15.93 -2.86
C GLN A 152 4.09 15.70 -3.78
N ALA A 153 4.12 14.67 -4.63
CA ALA A 153 2.98 14.30 -5.49
C ALA A 153 1.75 13.88 -4.66
N CYS A 154 1.95 13.17 -3.54
CA CYS A 154 0.88 12.74 -2.63
C CYS A 154 0.01 13.89 -2.11
N LYS A 155 0.53 15.13 -2.08
CA LYS A 155 -0.24 16.29 -1.59
C LYS A 155 -1.45 16.60 -2.47
N GLN A 156 -1.42 16.21 -3.74
CA GLN A 156 -2.53 16.39 -4.68
C GLN A 156 -3.66 15.35 -4.48
N TRP A 157 -3.45 14.35 -3.64
CA TRP A 157 -4.38 13.22 -3.47
C TRP A 157 -5.27 13.40 -2.26
N ASP A 158 -6.56 13.18 -2.44
CA ASP A 158 -7.54 13.29 -1.35
C ASP A 158 -7.67 11.96 -0.62
N ILE A 159 -6.62 11.60 0.14
CA ILE A 159 -6.57 10.35 0.91
C ILE A 159 -6.50 10.58 2.41
N PHE A 160 -6.10 11.78 2.85
CA PHE A 160 -5.91 12.23 4.24
C PHE A 160 -5.90 13.78 4.23
N PRO A 161 -5.95 14.49 5.37
CA PRO A 161 -5.69 15.93 5.42
C PRO A 161 -4.34 16.31 4.81
N GLU A 162 -4.27 17.48 4.18
CA GLU A 162 -3.14 17.86 3.31
C GLU A 162 -1.77 17.79 4.00
N ASP A 163 -1.70 18.21 5.27
CA ASP A 163 -0.51 18.23 6.11
C ASP A 163 -0.04 16.82 6.54
N GLU A 164 -0.92 15.82 6.45
CA GLU A 164 -0.61 14.43 6.76
C GLU A 164 -0.32 13.55 5.54
N ARG A 165 -0.56 14.06 4.32
CA ARG A 165 -0.40 13.31 3.07
C ARG A 165 1.05 12.92 2.84
N THR A 166 1.31 11.62 2.89
CA THR A 166 2.61 11.01 2.58
C THR A 166 2.38 9.66 1.94
N TYR A 167 3.34 9.16 1.18
CA TYR A 167 3.13 7.97 0.35
C TYR A 167 2.71 6.72 1.14
N HIS A 168 3.22 6.55 2.36
CA HIS A 168 2.84 5.41 3.20
C HIS A 168 1.36 5.43 3.61
N LYS A 169 0.68 6.58 3.54
CA LYS A 169 -0.73 6.73 3.88
C LYS A 169 -1.66 6.09 2.85
N PHE A 170 -1.23 5.87 1.61
CA PHE A 170 -1.98 5.07 0.63
C PHE A 170 -2.27 3.66 1.14
N ARG A 171 -1.31 3.05 1.84
CA ARG A 171 -1.50 1.73 2.47
C ARG A 171 -2.55 1.75 3.58
N ALA A 172 -2.61 2.84 4.34
CA ALA A 172 -3.63 3.00 5.39
C ALA A 172 -5.02 3.22 4.77
N ALA A 173 -5.12 4.07 3.74
CA ALA A 173 -6.35 4.28 2.98
C ALA A 173 -6.84 2.98 2.33
N TYR A 174 -5.93 2.22 1.70
CA TYR A 174 -6.21 0.91 1.12
C TYR A 174 -6.83 -0.05 2.13
N LEU A 175 -6.15 -0.26 3.27
CA LEU A 175 -6.62 -1.20 4.29
C LEU A 175 -8.03 -0.84 4.75
N ARG A 176 -8.31 0.45 4.94
CA ARG A 176 -9.62 0.91 5.41
C ARG A 176 -10.71 0.68 4.37
N ALA A 177 -10.44 0.97 3.10
CA ALA A 177 -11.38 0.69 2.02
C ALA A 177 -11.67 -0.81 1.90
N CYS A 178 -10.65 -1.67 2.04
CA CYS A 178 -10.83 -3.12 2.05
C CYS A 178 -11.71 -3.60 3.21
N ILE A 179 -11.48 -3.08 4.42
CA ILE A 179 -12.31 -3.42 5.60
C ILE A 179 -13.77 -3.02 5.39
N VAL A 180 -14.02 -1.81 4.87
CA VAL A 180 -15.39 -1.31 4.68
C VAL A 180 -16.12 -2.05 3.56
N ASN A 181 -15.41 -2.47 2.51
CA ASN A 181 -16.00 -3.20 1.39
C ASN A 181 -16.19 -4.70 1.67
N ASP A 182 -15.55 -5.25 2.70
CA ASP A 182 -15.70 -6.66 3.07
C ASP A 182 -16.70 -6.81 4.21
N GLY A 183 -17.93 -7.21 3.87
CA GLY A 183 -19.01 -7.40 4.84
C GLY A 183 -18.75 -8.51 5.88
N ASN A 184 -17.65 -9.28 5.76
CA ASN A 184 -17.26 -10.30 6.73
C ASN A 184 -16.18 -9.83 7.71
N VAL A 185 -15.62 -8.64 7.54
CA VAL A 185 -14.56 -8.10 8.40
C VAL A 185 -15.18 -7.16 9.42
N ASP A 186 -14.92 -7.40 10.71
CA ASP A 186 -15.31 -6.46 11.76
C ASP A 186 -14.47 -5.18 11.67
N PRO A 187 -15.06 -3.99 11.47
CA PRO A 187 -14.32 -2.72 11.40
C PRO A 187 -13.55 -2.36 12.67
N TYR A 188 -13.82 -3.04 13.78
CA TYR A 188 -13.16 -2.88 15.07
C TYR A 188 -12.24 -4.04 15.43
N ASP A 189 -12.33 -5.18 14.74
CA ASP A 189 -11.45 -6.35 14.89
C ASP A 189 -11.02 -6.91 13.53
N PHE A 190 -10.13 -6.17 12.86
CA PHE A 190 -9.63 -6.45 11.51
C PHE A 190 -8.17 -6.90 11.51
N THR A 191 -7.61 -7.28 12.67
CA THR A 191 -6.16 -7.51 12.81
C THR A 191 -5.69 -8.67 11.93
N ASP A 192 -6.41 -9.78 11.92
CA ASP A 192 -6.04 -10.95 11.12
C ASP A 192 -6.21 -10.70 9.62
N TYR A 193 -7.30 -10.03 9.24
CA TYR A 193 -7.51 -9.57 7.86
C TYR A 193 -6.38 -8.64 7.38
N ALA A 194 -5.99 -7.68 8.22
CA ALA A 194 -4.88 -6.81 7.91
C ALA A 194 -3.57 -7.60 7.76
N LYS A 195 -3.27 -8.55 8.65
CA LYS A 195 -2.07 -9.41 8.55
C LYS A 195 -2.04 -10.16 7.21
N GLU A 196 -3.17 -10.70 6.78
CA GLU A 196 -3.34 -11.42 5.52
C GLU A 196 -3.05 -10.52 4.31
N ILE A 197 -3.78 -9.42 4.14
CA ILE A 197 -3.66 -8.61 2.92
C ILE A 197 -2.39 -7.77 2.92
N LEU A 198 -1.85 -7.38 4.09
CA LEU A 198 -0.65 -6.56 4.20
C LEU A 198 0.65 -7.38 4.25
N GLY A 199 0.57 -8.67 4.58
CA GLY A 199 1.72 -9.54 4.79
C GLY A 199 2.66 -9.03 5.88
N ASP A 200 2.15 -8.31 6.88
CA ASP A 200 2.91 -7.74 8.00
C ASP A 200 2.32 -8.26 9.31
N ASP A 201 3.18 -8.70 10.24
CA ASP A 201 2.76 -9.27 11.53
C ASP A 201 2.70 -8.19 12.62
N ASP A 202 2.92 -6.93 12.24
CA ASP A 202 3.20 -5.82 13.14
C ASP A 202 1.91 -5.04 13.46
N GLU A 203 1.23 -5.43 14.53
CA GLU A 203 -0.04 -4.84 15.01
C GLU A 203 0.01 -3.32 15.23
N PHE A 204 1.22 -2.76 15.43
CA PHE A 204 1.42 -1.32 15.56
C PHE A 204 1.25 -0.56 14.24
N LEU A 205 1.55 -1.19 13.10
CA LEU A 205 1.39 -0.60 11.76
C LEU A 205 -0.01 -0.84 11.17
N ILE A 206 -0.74 -1.82 11.70
CA ILE A 206 -2.12 -2.15 11.31
C ILE A 206 -3.10 -1.14 11.93
N ASN A 207 -2.81 -0.64 13.13
CA ASN A 207 -3.65 0.27 13.90
C ASN A 207 -3.20 1.75 13.82
N PHE A 208 -3.14 2.32 12.60
CA PHE A 208 -3.12 3.78 12.42
C PHE A 208 -4.43 4.41 12.95
N PRO A 209 -4.43 5.71 13.34
CA PRO A 209 -5.65 6.46 13.69
C PRO A 209 -6.76 6.07 12.74
N VAL A 210 -7.93 5.76 13.28
CA VAL A 210 -9.01 5.07 12.56
C VAL A 210 -9.83 6.12 11.84
N PRO A 211 -9.61 6.42 10.56
CA PRO A 211 -10.55 7.23 9.84
C PRO A 211 -11.87 6.49 9.67
N THR A 212 -12.99 7.19 9.87
CA THR A 212 -14.30 6.69 9.46
C THR A 212 -14.36 6.81 7.94
N LEU A 213 -14.73 5.78 7.20
CA LEU A 213 -14.83 5.85 5.75
C LEU A 213 -16.30 5.93 5.38
N VAL A 214 -16.65 6.87 4.52
CA VAL A 214 -17.92 6.87 3.79
C VAL A 214 -17.57 6.48 2.37
N VAL A 215 -18.11 5.36 1.91
CA VAL A 215 -18.00 4.86 0.54
C VAL A 215 -19.36 5.02 -0.13
#